data_AF-A0A9D4N897-F1
#
_entry.id   AF-A0A9D4N897-F1
#
_cell.length_a   1.000
_cell.length_b   1.000
_cell.length_c   1.000
_cell.angle_alpha   90.00
_cell.angle_beta   90.00
_cell.angle_gamma   90.00
#
_symmetry.space_group_name_H-M   'P 1'
#
loop_
_entity.id
_entity.type
_entity.pdbx_description
1 polymer ?
#
loop_
_entity_poly.entity_id
_entity_poly.type
_entity_poly.pdbx_seq_one_letter_code
_entity_poly.pdbx_strand_id
1 'polypeptide(L)'
;MTMNIDRRLNECARTLNDGKLLATLSGGDAVAQELRYHKNCLSSLYYREKAHHSKLNDQENCDSLENEVYILVFSELVTFIVESKSKATDPW
;
A
#
# COMPACT_ATOMS: atom_id res chain seq x y z
N MET A 1 -26.44 -10.20 -10.56
CA MET A 1 -25.61 -10.46 -9.35
C MET A 1 -24.20 -10.91 -9.72
N THR A 2 -24.02 -11.73 -10.76
CA THR A 2 -22.73 -12.23 -11.26
C THR A 2 -21.77 -11.13 -11.75
N MET A 3 -22.21 -10.19 -12.59
CA MET A 3 -21.34 -9.11 -13.11
C MET A 3 -20.60 -8.30 -12.04
N ASN A 4 -21.18 -8.18 -10.83
CA ASN A 4 -20.53 -7.48 -9.72
C ASN A 4 -19.39 -8.29 -9.11
N ILE A 5 -19.52 -9.62 -9.10
CA ILE A 5 -18.47 -10.55 -8.66
C ILE A 5 -17.33 -10.55 -9.68
N ASP A 6 -17.64 -10.61 -10.98
CA ASP A 6 -16.63 -10.60 -12.04
C ASP A 6 -15.78 -9.32 -12.04
N ARG A 7 -16.44 -8.17 -11.85
CA ARG A 7 -15.76 -6.88 -11.68
C ARG A 7 -14.86 -6.88 -10.45
N ARG A 8 -15.36 -7.36 -9.31
CA ARG A 8 -14.58 -7.43 -8.07
C ARG A 8 -13.40 -8.39 -8.20
N LEU A 9 -13.56 -9.50 -8.92
CA LEU A 9 -12.48 -10.44 -9.18
C LEU A 9 -11.34 -9.80 -9.99
N ASN A 10 -11.70 -9.04 -11.02
CA ASN A 10 -10.75 -8.28 -11.83
C ASN A 10 -10.01 -7.22 -11.00
N GLU A 11 -10.74 -6.49 -10.15
CA GLU A 11 -10.15 -5.53 -9.21
C GLU A 11 -9.14 -6.24 -8.29
N CYS A 12 -9.53 -7.31 -7.62
CA CYS A 12 -8.64 -8.07 -6.73
C CYS A 12 -7.43 -8.65 -7.47
N ALA A 13 -7.61 -9.18 -8.68
CA ALA A 13 -6.54 -9.75 -9.48
C ALA A 13 -5.50 -8.69 -9.88
N ARG A 14 -5.95 -7.46 -10.19
CA ARG A 14 -5.07 -6.32 -10.47
C ARG A 14 -4.35 -5.85 -9.21
N THR A 15 -5.07 -5.67 -8.10
CA THR A 15 -4.50 -5.25 -6.81
C THR A 15 -3.42 -6.21 -6.33
N LEU A 16 -3.63 -7.52 -6.50
CA LEU A 16 -2.69 -8.57 -6.11
C LEU A 16 -1.65 -8.90 -7.18
N ASN A 17 -1.71 -8.26 -8.35
CA ASN A 17 -0.93 -8.59 -9.54
C ASN A 17 -0.89 -10.10 -9.85
N ASP A 18 -2.04 -10.77 -9.71
CA ASP A 18 -2.16 -12.23 -9.88
C ASP A 18 -2.26 -12.56 -11.38
N GLY A 19 -1.10 -12.66 -12.03
CA GLY A 19 -1.00 -12.83 -13.49
C GLY A 19 -1.74 -14.06 -14.03
N LYS A 20 -1.84 -15.15 -13.24
CA LYS A 20 -2.58 -16.35 -13.63
C LYS A 20 -4.09 -16.10 -13.65
N LEU A 21 -4.60 -15.40 -12.63
CA LEU A 21 -6.01 -15.02 -12.57
C LEU A 21 -6.34 -13.99 -13.65
N LEU A 22 -5.47 -13.01 -13.89
CA LEU A 22 -5.63 -12.01 -14.96
C LEU A 22 -5.66 -12.65 -16.35
N ALA A 23 -4.76 -13.60 -16.64
CA ALA A 23 -4.75 -14.33 -17.91
C ALA A 23 -6.07 -15.11 -18.11
N THR A 24 -6.57 -15.74 -17.05
CA THR A 24 -7.85 -16.47 -17.09
C THR A 24 -9.01 -15.53 -17.41
N LEU A 25 -9.09 -14.39 -16.71
CA LEU A 25 -10.13 -13.36 -16.92
C LEU A 25 -10.02 -12.61 -18.25
N SER A 26 -8.83 -12.59 -18.88
CA SER A 26 -8.65 -11.95 -20.20
C SER A 26 -9.37 -12.67 -21.33
N GLY A 27 -9.65 -13.97 -21.17
CA GLY A 27 -10.36 -14.78 -22.15
C GLY A 27 -11.89 -14.56 -22.16
N GLY A 28 -12.41 -13.60 -21.39
CA GLY A 28 -13.84 -13.32 -21.27
C GLY A 28 -14.31 -13.32 -19.83
N ASP A 29 -15.55 -12.88 -19.62
CA ASP A 29 -16.16 -12.89 -18.29
C ASP A 29 -16.24 -14.32 -17.72
N ALA A 30 -16.07 -14.51 -16.41
CA ALA A 30 -16.04 -15.85 -15.81
C ALA A 30 -17.37 -16.58 -16.05
N VAL A 31 -18.48 -15.84 -16.12
CA VAL A 31 -19.79 -16.35 -16.54
C VAL A 31 -19.80 -16.79 -17.99
N ALA A 32 -19.18 -16.02 -18.89
CA ALA A 32 -19.07 -16.36 -20.31
C ALA A 32 -18.15 -17.57 -20.56
N GLN A 33 -17.22 -17.83 -19.65
CA GLN A 33 -16.35 -19.01 -19.63
C GLN A 33 -16.95 -20.20 -18.85
N GLU A 34 -18.19 -20.08 -18.37
CA GLU A 34 -18.86 -21.06 -17.49
C GLU A 34 -18.06 -21.43 -16.22
N LEU A 35 -17.12 -20.58 -15.82
CA LEU A 35 -16.31 -20.78 -14.64
C LEU A 35 -17.19 -20.65 -13.40
N ARG A 36 -17.33 -21.76 -12.66
CA ARG A 36 -18.01 -21.74 -11.38
C ARG A 36 -17.07 -21.20 -10.31
N TYR A 37 -17.54 -20.17 -9.62
CA TYR A 37 -16.85 -19.63 -8.46
C TYR A 37 -16.87 -20.62 -7.31
N HIS A 38 -15.70 -21.16 -6.95
CA HIS A 38 -15.55 -21.87 -5.68
C HIS A 38 -15.55 -20.86 -4.54
N LYS A 39 -16.50 -21.00 -3.61
CA LYS A 39 -16.63 -20.13 -2.43
C LYS A 39 -15.30 -19.94 -1.69
N ASN A 40 -14.57 -21.04 -1.47
CA ASN A 40 -13.30 -21.01 -0.74
C ASN A 40 -12.21 -20.23 -1.48
N CYS A 41 -12.13 -20.37 -2.81
CA CYS A 41 -11.18 -19.62 -3.63
C CYS A 41 -11.48 -18.12 -3.60
N LEU A 42 -12.77 -17.75 -3.67
CA LEU A 42 -13.19 -16.35 -3.60
C LEU A 42 -12.87 -15.73 -2.22
N SER A 43 -13.19 -16.42 -1.13
CA SER A 43 -12.87 -15.97 0.22
C SER A 43 -11.35 -15.84 0.44
N SER A 44 -10.57 -16.79 -0.09
CA SER A 44 -9.11 -16.72 -0.05
C SER A 44 -8.56 -15.53 -0.83
N LEU A 45 -9.11 -15.23 -2.02
CA LEU A 45 -8.72 -14.08 -2.83
C LEU A 45 -8.99 -12.76 -2.09
N TYR A 46 -10.17 -12.58 -1.50
CA TYR A 46 -10.51 -11.37 -0.74
C TYR A 46 -9.68 -11.22 0.52
N TYR A 47 -9.37 -12.32 1.20
CA TYR A 47 -8.46 -12.29 2.35
C TYR A 47 -7.05 -11.83 1.94
N ARG A 48 -6.53 -12.35 0.83
CA ARG A 48 -5.23 -11.93 0.27
C ARG A 48 -5.23 -10.45 -0.08
N GLU A 49 -6.28 -9.95 -0.73
CA GLU A 49 -6.43 -8.52 -1.05
C GLU A 49 -6.39 -7.66 0.22
N LYS A 50 -7.15 -8.05 1.25
CA LYS A 50 -7.16 -7.34 2.55
C LYS A 50 -5.78 -7.34 3.20
N ALA A 51 -5.10 -8.49 3.21
CA ALA A 51 -3.76 -8.60 3.76
C ALA A 51 -2.73 -7.75 2.98
N HIS A 52 -2.87 -7.64 1.66
CA HIS A 52 -2.04 -6.78 0.82
C HIS A 52 -2.22 -5.30 1.18
N HIS A 53 -3.46 -4.83 1.33
CA HIS A 53 -3.73 -3.46 1.77
C HIS A 53 -3.22 -3.16 3.18
N SER A 54 -3.34 -4.10 4.11
CA SER A 54 -2.77 -3.92 5.46
C SER A 54 -1.27 -3.68 5.40
N LYS A 55 -0.55 -4.50 4.63
CA LYS A 55 0.91 -4.36 4.47
C LYS A 55 1.32 -3.03 3.84
N LEU A 56 0.58 -2.57 2.83
CA LEU A 56 0.84 -1.27 2.21
C LEU A 56 0.65 -0.12 3.20
N ASN A 57 -0.42 -0.18 4.00
CA ASN A 57 -0.72 0.83 5.00
C ASN A 57 0.32 0.83 6.15
N ASP A 58 0.77 -0.35 6.57
CA ASP A 58 1.83 -0.49 7.57
C ASP A 58 3.16 0.09 7.06
N GLN A 59 3.48 -0.13 5.77
CA GLN A 59 4.66 0.45 5.13
C GLN A 59 4.57 1.98 5.01
N GLU A 60 3.45 2.50 4.53
CA GLU A 60 3.22 3.95 4.39
C GLU A 60 3.30 4.67 5.74
N ASN A 61 2.78 4.05 6.80
CA ASN A 61 2.87 4.58 8.16
C ASN A 61 4.33 4.56 8.69
N CYS A 62 5.10 3.51 8.39
CA CYS A 62 6.52 3.43 8.74
C CYS A 62 7.33 4.52 8.04
N ASP A 63 7.15 4.67 6.73
CA ASP A 63 7.84 5.68 5.92
C ASP A 63 7.47 7.10 6.38
N SER A 64 6.20 7.32 6.75
CA SER A 64 5.74 8.60 7.29
C SER A 64 6.38 8.92 8.65
N LEU A 65 6.47 7.93 9.54
CA LEU A 65 7.11 8.08 10.85
C LEU A 65 8.61 8.38 10.72
N GLU A 66 9.32 7.70 9.82
CA GLU A 66 10.74 7.98 9.55
C GLU A 66 10.95 9.42 9.05
N ASN A 67 10.06 9.90 8.18
CA ASN A 67 10.12 11.27 7.67
C ASN A 67 9.85 12.31 8.78
N GLU A 68 8.88 12.07 9.67
CA GLU A 68 8.62 12.94 10.83
C GLU A 68 9.84 13.01 11.76
N VAL A 69 10.47 11.87 12.07
CA VAL A 69 11.69 11.82 12.89
C VAL A 69 12.83 12.59 12.22
N TYR A 70 13.01 12.43 10.89
CA TYR A 70 14.01 13.17 10.15
C TYR A 70 13.82 14.69 10.26
N ILE A 71 12.59 15.18 10.08
CA ILE A 71 12.26 16.60 10.18
C ILE A 71 12.58 17.14 11.58
N LEU A 72 12.20 16.40 12.63
CA LEU A 72 12.47 16.79 14.02
C LEU A 72 13.97 16.91 14.30
N VAL A 73 14.74 15.85 13.99
CA VAL A 73 16.19 15.82 14.21
C VAL A 73 16.90 16.91 13.41
N PHE A 74 16.49 17.13 12.16
CA PHE A 74 17.05 18.20 11.33
C PHE A 74 16.78 19.58 11.91
N SER A 75 15.57 19.84 12.40
CA SER A 75 15.22 21.13 13.01
C SER A 75 16.02 21.41 14.29
N GLU A 76 16.24 20.38 15.11
CA GLU A 76 17.04 20.48 16.34
C GLU A 76 18.51 20.73 16.03
N LEU A 77 19.08 20.02 15.05
CA LEU A 77 20.44 20.23 14.59
C LEU A 77 20.66 21.64 14.05
N VAL A 78 19.74 22.14 13.20
CA VAL A 78 19.81 23.50 12.67
C VAL A 78 19.75 24.51 13.80
N THR A 79 18.86 24.32 14.77
CA THR A 79 18.74 25.19 15.95
C THR A 79 20.06 25.22 16.74
N PHE A 80 20.65 24.05 17.01
CA PHE A 80 21.93 23.95 17.69
C PHE A 80 23.08 24.66 16.93
N ILE A 81 23.14 24.51 15.61
CA ILE A 81 24.17 25.19 14.78
C ILE A 81 24.00 26.71 14.83
N VAL A 82 22.76 27.21 14.75
CA VAL A 82 22.48 28.65 14.82
C VAL A 82 22.84 29.20 16.20
N GLU A 83 22.43 28.52 17.27
CA GLU A 83 22.74 28.94 18.64
C GLU A 83 24.23 28.87 18.99
N SER A 84 24.94 27.86 18.50
CA SER A 84 26.38 27.75 18.73
C SER A 84 27.15 28.83 17.98
N LYS A 85 26.70 29.21 16.77
CA LYS A 85 27.26 30.33 16.04
C LYS A 85 26.98 31.67 16.68
N SER A 86 25.77 31.93 17.16
CA SER A 86 25.44 33.20 17.82
C SER A 86 26.24 33.40 19.10
N LYS A 87 26.42 32.34 19.90
CA LYS A 87 27.27 32.36 21.12
C LYS A 87 28.76 32.58 20.83
N ALA A 88 29.24 32.27 19.62
CA ALA A 88 30.63 32.48 19.23
C ALA A 88 30.93 33.93 18.78
N THR A 89 29.89 34.73 18.51
CA THR A 89 30.02 36.11 18.00
C THR A 89 29.84 37.21 19.05
N ASP A 90 29.66 36.87 20.33
CA ASP A 90 29.65 37.86 21.43
C ASP A 90 30.99 37.86 22.21
N PRO A 91 32.02 38.61 21.76
CA PRO A 91 33.13 38.99 22.60
C PRO A 91 32.84 40.34 23.26
N TRP A 92 32.25 40.29 24.46
CA TRP A 92 32.13 41.41 25.42
C TRP A 92 31.25 42.60 25.02
#